data_AF-A0AAV2SC52-F1
#
_entry.id   AF-A0AAV2SC52-F1
#
_cell.length_a   1.000
_cell.length_b   1.000
_cell.length_c   1.000
_cell.angle_alpha   90.00
_cell.angle_beta   90.00
_cell.angle_gamma   90.00
#
_symmetry.space_group_name_H-M   'P 1'
#
loop_
_entity.id
_entity.type
_entity.pdbx_description
1 polymer ?
#
loop_
_entity_poly.entity_id
_entity_poly.type
_entity_poly.pdbx_seq_one_letter_code
_entity_poly.pdbx_strand_id
1 'polypeptide(L)'
;EYIFKSSSALWLSSDGSWMCYASFNDTAVAETAIPIYTQQYAQIKTIRYPLVDSINPSMSLWVVDLTQPSASPKELVPPNRIKDKDHYVTSVKWASNNRLLVVWRNRAQNLSVSTLCQSTVSKCQE
;
A
#
# COMPACT_ATOMS: atom_id res chain seq x y z
N GLU A 1 1.62 9.79 4.07
CA GLU A 1 2.68 10.70 4.55
C GLU A 1 3.95 9.97 4.97
N TYR A 2 3.94 9.19 6.06
CA TYR A 2 5.16 8.66 6.67
C TYR A 2 5.89 7.57 5.88
N ILE A 3 5.14 6.69 5.19
CA ILE A 3 5.74 5.54 4.48
C ILE A 3 6.11 5.91 3.04
N PHE A 4 5.13 6.25 2.21
CA PHE A 4 5.36 6.56 0.79
C PHE A 4 5.86 7.98 0.51
N LYS A 5 5.74 8.91 1.46
CA LYS A 5 6.09 10.33 1.28
C LYS A 5 5.46 10.98 0.03
N SER A 6 4.33 10.44 -0.41
CA SER A 6 3.56 10.85 -1.58
C SER A 6 2.07 10.73 -1.27
N SER A 7 1.26 11.53 -1.95
CA SER A 7 -0.21 11.41 -1.97
C SER A 7 -0.69 10.35 -2.97
N SER A 8 0.19 9.88 -3.87
CA SER A 8 -0.12 8.80 -4.80
C SER A 8 0.34 7.45 -4.26
N ALA A 9 -0.52 6.44 -4.40
CA ALA A 9 -0.23 5.04 -4.16
C ALA A 9 -0.61 4.19 -5.38
N LEU A 10 -0.35 4.74 -6.57
CA LEU A 10 -0.66 4.16 -7.88
C LEU A 10 0.57 4.27 -8.77
N TRP A 11 0.87 3.19 -9.49
CA TRP A 11 2.04 3.06 -10.36
C TRP A 11 1.64 2.43 -11.70
N LEU A 12 1.82 3.16 -12.79
CA LEU A 12 1.57 2.69 -14.16
C LEU A 12 2.85 2.13 -14.80
N SER A 13 2.70 1.09 -15.61
CA SER A 13 3.77 0.60 -16.47
C SER A 13 4.14 1.65 -17.53
N SER A 14 5.34 1.56 -18.10
CA SER A 14 5.82 2.57 -19.06
C SER A 14 4.97 2.64 -20.34
N ASP A 15 4.29 1.56 -20.70
CA ASP A 15 3.37 1.46 -21.84
C ASP A 15 1.90 1.67 -21.45
N GLY A 16 1.60 1.90 -20.17
CA GLY A 16 0.24 2.08 -19.67
C GLY A 16 -0.64 0.82 -19.75
N SER A 17 -0.08 -0.34 -20.07
CA SER A 17 -0.84 -1.59 -20.17
C SER A 17 -1.16 -2.19 -18.80
N TRP A 18 -0.38 -1.86 -17.76
CA TRP A 18 -0.58 -2.36 -16.41
C TRP A 18 -0.62 -1.23 -15.40
N MET A 19 -1.46 -1.40 -14.38
CA MET A 19 -1.51 -0.53 -13.23
C MET A 19 -1.36 -1.34 -11.95
N CYS A 20 -0.50 -0.86 -11.05
CA CYS A 20 -0.43 -1.33 -9.68
C CYS A 20 -0.98 -0.24 -8.75
N TYR A 21 -1.75 -0.62 -7.74
CA TYR A 21 -2.21 0.30 -6.70
C TYR A 21 -2.18 -0.38 -5.34
N ALA A 22 -1.99 0.43 -4.29
CA ALA A 22 -2.15 -0.01 -2.91
C ALA A 22 -3.57 0.26 -2.43
N SER A 23 -4.14 -0.71 -1.71
CA SER A 23 -5.37 -0.55 -0.95
C SER A 23 -5.04 -0.55 0.53
N PHE A 24 -5.62 0.39 1.27
CA PHE A 24 -5.43 0.55 2.71
C PHE A 24 -6.76 0.37 3.43
N ASN A 25 -6.75 -0.42 4.50
CA ASN A 25 -7.89 -0.64 5.36
C ASN A 25 -7.57 -0.11 6.77
N ASP A 26 -8.23 1.00 7.08
CA ASP A 26 -8.08 1.72 8.34
C ASP A 26 -9.21 1.41 9.35
N THR A 27 -10.08 0.43 9.08
CA THR A 27 -11.27 0.17 9.91
C THR A 27 -10.90 -0.16 11.36
N ALA A 28 -9.78 -0.84 11.59
CA ALA A 28 -9.27 -1.20 12.91
C ALA A 28 -8.35 -0.13 13.54
N VAL A 29 -7.99 0.93 12.81
CA VAL A 29 -7.13 2.01 13.31
C VAL A 29 -7.94 2.92 14.22
N ALA A 30 -7.38 3.38 15.33
CA ALA A 30 -8.08 4.27 16.24
C ALA A 30 -8.43 5.63 15.60
N GLU A 31 -9.57 6.19 15.99
CA GLU A 31 -9.99 7.53 15.62
C GLU A 31 -9.38 8.58 16.56
N THR A 32 -8.89 9.68 15.97
CA THR A 32 -8.38 10.85 16.67
C THR A 32 -9.25 12.06 16.33
N ALA A 33 -9.75 12.73 17.35
CA ALA A 33 -10.54 13.94 17.24
C ALA A 33 -9.65 15.19 17.18
N ILE A 34 -9.87 16.03 16.17
CA ILE A 34 -9.16 17.29 15.97
C ILE A 34 -10.17 18.44 16.06
N PRO A 35 -10.09 19.32 17.08
CA PRO A 35 -10.93 20.49 17.15
C PRO A 35 -10.49 21.54 16.13
N ILE A 36 -11.46 22.10 15.40
CA ILE A 36 -11.29 23.14 14.38
C ILE A 36 -12.01 24.40 14.86
N TYR A 37 -11.25 25.49 15.05
CA TYR A 37 -11.71 26.77 15.59
C TYR A 37 -11.87 27.83 14.50
N THR A 38 -12.49 27.50 13.37
CA THR A 38 -12.73 28.45 12.26
C THR A 38 -14.06 29.20 12.38
N GLN A 39 -14.95 28.77 13.27
CA GLN A 39 -16.26 29.38 13.54
C GLN A 39 -16.39 29.70 15.04
N GLN A 40 -17.46 30.43 15.41
CA GLN A 40 -17.76 30.79 16.80
C GLN A 40 -17.86 29.57 17.74
N TYR A 41 -18.28 28.42 17.20
CA TYR A 41 -18.29 27.14 17.90
C TYR A 41 -17.29 26.18 17.26
N ALA A 42 -16.50 25.51 18.10
CA ALA A 42 -15.52 24.54 17.64
C ALA A 42 -16.22 23.35 16.96
N GLN A 43 -15.73 22.96 15.79
CA GLN A 43 -16.14 21.73 15.12
C GLN A 43 -15.13 20.63 15.40
N ILE A 44 -15.59 19.38 15.53
CA ILE A 44 -14.70 18.24 15.71
C ILE A 44 -14.59 17.51 14.38
N LYS A 45 -13.35 17.40 13.86
CA LYS A 45 -13.04 16.55 12.72
C LYS A 45 -12.35 15.29 13.22
N THR A 46 -12.87 14.14 12.85
CA THR A 46 -12.30 12.85 13.22
C THR A 46 -11.49 12.27 12.07
N ILE A 47 -10.30 11.76 12.36
CA ILE A 47 -9.44 11.05 11.39
C ILE A 47 -8.96 9.73 11.98
N ARG A 48 -8.66 8.74 11.12
CA ARG A 48 -7.96 7.52 11.53
C ARG A 48 -6.47 7.82 11.59
N TYR A 49 -5.88 7.77 12.77
CA TYR A 49 -4.46 8.09 12.97
C TYR A 49 -3.84 7.11 13.96
N PRO A 50 -2.91 6.24 13.51
CA PRO A 50 -2.28 5.28 14.39
C PRO A 50 -1.26 5.96 15.30
N LEU A 51 -1.43 5.79 16.61
CA LEU A 51 -0.45 6.17 17.62
C LEU A 51 0.62 5.09 17.78
N VAL A 52 1.70 5.43 18.50
CA VAL A 52 2.76 4.48 18.86
C VAL A 52 2.13 3.23 19.52
N ASP A 53 2.59 2.06 19.09
CA ASP A 53 2.13 0.75 19.57
C ASP A 53 0.63 0.43 19.37
N SER A 54 -0.10 1.24 18.59
CA SER A 54 -1.48 0.96 18.19
C SER A 54 -1.59 0.10 16.91
N ILE A 55 -2.81 -0.26 16.50
CA ILE A 55 -3.03 -1.00 15.24
C ILE A 55 -2.77 -0.07 14.05
N ASN A 56 -1.92 -0.52 13.14
CA ASN A 56 -1.67 0.18 11.88
C ASN A 56 -2.67 -0.23 10.79
N PRO A 57 -2.86 0.61 9.76
CA PRO A 57 -3.57 0.23 8.55
C PRO A 57 -3.09 -1.11 8.00
N SER A 58 -4.01 -2.00 7.66
CA SER A 58 -3.64 -3.17 6.84
C SER A 58 -3.60 -2.75 5.38
N MET A 59 -2.59 -3.22 4.64
CA MET A 59 -2.38 -2.82 3.26
C MET A 59 -2.25 -4.03 2.34
N SER A 60 -2.75 -3.90 1.11
CA SER A 60 -2.62 -4.90 0.05
C SER A 60 -2.20 -4.22 -1.24
N LEU A 61 -1.41 -4.91 -2.06
CA LEU A 61 -1.05 -4.45 -3.40
C LEU A 61 -1.85 -5.20 -4.43
N TRP A 62 -2.36 -4.47 -5.42
CA TRP A 62 -3.17 -5.01 -6.49
C TRP A 62 -2.58 -4.61 -7.83
N VAL A 63 -2.69 -5.51 -8.81
CA VAL A 63 -2.27 -5.28 -10.19
C VAL A 63 -3.45 -5.56 -11.11
N VAL A 64 -3.68 -4.67 -12.06
CA VAL A 64 -4.75 -4.78 -13.06
C VAL A 64 -4.17 -4.58 -14.46
N ASP A 65 -4.67 -5.38 -15.39
CA ASP A 65 -4.41 -5.24 -16.82
C ASP A 65 -5.39 -4.20 -17.39
N LEU A 66 -4.86 -3.06 -17.86
CA LEU A 66 -5.66 -1.98 -18.42
C LEU A 66 -6.03 -2.22 -19.89
N THR A 67 -5.41 -3.19 -20.56
CA THR A 67 -5.74 -3.55 -21.94
C THR A 67 -7.01 -4.39 -22.03
N GLN A 68 -7.43 -4.99 -20.92
CA GLN A 68 -8.59 -5.88 -20.82
C GLN A 68 -9.60 -5.29 -19.82
N PRO A 69 -10.66 -4.59 -20.29
CA PRO A 69 -11.63 -3.92 -19.41
C PRO A 69 -12.36 -4.86 -18.43
N SER A 70 -12.43 -6.16 -18.74
CA SER A 70 -13.05 -7.18 -17.89
C SER A 70 -12.08 -7.88 -16.95
N ALA A 71 -10.78 -7.55 -16.97
CA ALA A 71 -9.79 -8.18 -16.12
C ALA A 71 -10.03 -7.79 -14.65
N SER A 72 -10.14 -8.80 -13.79
CA SER A 72 -10.20 -8.56 -12.35
C SER A 72 -8.83 -8.17 -11.81
N PRO A 73 -8.75 -7.20 -10.88
CA PRO A 73 -7.52 -6.92 -10.16
C PRO A 73 -7.01 -8.16 -9.42
N LYS A 74 -5.70 -8.37 -9.46
CA LYS A 74 -5.02 -9.47 -8.78
C LYS A 74 -4.21 -8.94 -7.62
N GLU A 75 -4.38 -9.54 -6.44
CA GLU A 75 -3.56 -9.22 -5.28
C GLU A 75 -2.14 -9.81 -5.45
N LEU A 76 -1.12 -9.00 -5.11
CA LEU A 76 0.25 -9.45 -4.99
C LEU A 76 0.49 -9.98 -3.58
N VAL A 77 0.87 -11.25 -3.50
CA VAL A 77 1.09 -11.91 -2.21
C VAL A 77 2.47 -11.51 -1.67
N PRO A 78 2.57 -11.03 -0.41
CA PRO A 78 3.85 -10.75 0.21
C PRO A 78 4.74 -12.01 0.33
N PRO A 79 6.07 -11.86 0.35
CA PRO A 79 7.00 -12.98 0.50
C PRO A 79 6.80 -13.72 1.83
N ASN A 80 7.08 -15.03 1.85
CA ASN A 80 6.88 -15.88 3.04
C ASN A 80 7.63 -15.37 4.28
N ARG A 81 8.76 -14.68 4.10
CA ARG A 81 9.55 -14.11 5.21
C ARG A 81 8.82 -13.00 5.98
N ILE A 82 7.79 -12.39 5.39
CA ILE A 82 7.10 -11.22 5.92
C ILE A 82 5.58 -11.32 5.97
N LYS A 83 4.96 -12.19 5.15
CA LYS A 83 3.50 -12.27 5.01
C LYS A 83 2.74 -12.44 6.34
N ASP A 84 3.32 -13.18 7.28
CA ASP A 84 2.70 -13.50 8.58
C ASP A 84 3.08 -12.49 9.68
N LYS A 85 3.75 -11.39 9.32
CA LYS A 85 4.16 -10.31 10.23
C LYS A 85 3.41 -9.04 9.87
N ASP A 86 3.25 -8.12 10.82
CA ASP A 86 2.82 -6.75 10.51
C ASP A 86 3.87 -6.08 9.60
N HIS A 87 3.43 -5.61 8.44
CA HIS A 87 4.31 -5.15 7.37
C HIS A 87 3.67 -4.06 6.50
N TYR A 88 4.52 -3.26 5.87
CA TYR A 88 4.13 -2.24 4.91
C TYR A 88 4.99 -2.36 3.66
N VAL A 89 4.44 -1.90 2.54
CA VAL A 89 5.21 -1.63 1.34
C VAL A 89 5.82 -0.24 1.48
N THR A 90 7.08 -0.11 1.12
CA THR A 90 7.82 1.16 1.20
C THR A 90 8.18 1.73 -0.17
N SER A 91 8.28 0.87 -1.18
CA SER A 91 8.58 1.28 -2.56
C SER A 91 7.99 0.28 -3.54
N VAL A 92 7.47 0.81 -4.64
CA VAL A 92 6.96 0.06 -5.78
C VAL A 92 7.47 0.74 -7.04
N LYS A 93 8.02 -0.04 -7.97
CA LYS A 93 8.49 0.48 -9.26
C LYS A 93 8.40 -0.58 -10.35
N TRP A 94 7.94 -0.19 -11.52
CA TRP A 94 8.01 -1.05 -12.71
C TRP A 94 9.46 -1.17 -13.19
N ALA A 95 9.98 -2.39 -13.22
CA ALA A 95 11.30 -2.72 -13.77
C ALA A 95 11.24 -2.97 -15.29
N SER A 96 10.07 -3.41 -15.78
CA SER A 96 9.72 -3.51 -17.19
C SER A 96 8.20 -3.32 -17.34
N ASN A 97 7.68 -3.42 -18.56
CA ASN A 97 6.22 -3.33 -18.82
C ASN A 97 5.41 -4.45 -18.16
N ASN A 98 6.06 -5.53 -17.70
CA ASN A 98 5.40 -6.68 -17.08
C ASN A 98 6.07 -7.17 -15.78
N ARG A 99 7.05 -6.44 -15.24
CA ARG A 99 7.75 -6.79 -14.01
C ARG A 99 7.74 -5.62 -13.05
N LEU A 100 7.29 -5.89 -11.83
CA LEU A 100 7.14 -4.92 -10.75
C LEU A 100 8.11 -5.27 -9.62
N LEU A 101 8.96 -4.32 -9.24
CA LEU A 101 9.79 -4.40 -8.05
C LEU A 101 9.01 -3.83 -6.87
N VAL A 102 8.90 -4.60 -5.79
CA VAL A 102 8.21 -4.22 -4.56
C VAL A 102 9.15 -4.39 -3.37
N VAL A 103 9.18 -3.40 -2.47
CA VAL A 103 9.99 -3.45 -1.24
C VAL A 103 9.07 -3.48 -0.03
N TRP A 104 9.10 -4.60 0.69
CA TRP A 104 8.35 -4.87 1.91
C TRP A 104 9.22 -4.61 3.13
N ARG A 105 8.67 -3.97 4.16
CA ARG A 105 9.31 -3.82 5.47
C ARG A 105 8.38 -4.23 6.58
N ASN A 106 8.95 -4.80 7.64
CA ASN A 106 8.16 -5.13 8.82
C ASN A 106 7.92 -3.88 9.67
N ARG A 107 6.96 -3.96 10.59
CA ARG A 107 6.61 -2.85 11.48
C ARG A 107 7.77 -2.31 12.32
N ALA A 108 8.65 -3.20 12.81
CA ALA A 108 9.84 -2.80 13.55
C ALA A 108 10.92 -2.15 12.67
N GLN A 109 10.75 -2.16 11.34
CA GLN A 109 11.65 -1.60 10.33
C GLN A 109 13.09 -2.14 10.37
N ASN A 110 13.28 -3.34 10.93
CA ASN A 110 14.57 -4.02 11.02
C ASN A 110 14.73 -5.15 9.98
N LEU A 111 13.67 -5.43 9.20
CA LEU A 111 13.67 -6.38 8.10
C LEU A 111 13.14 -5.69 6.84
N SER A 112 13.88 -5.82 5.74
CA SER A 112 13.46 -5.38 4.41
C SER A 112 13.59 -6.55 3.44
N VAL A 113 12.55 -6.80 2.65
CA VAL A 113 12.52 -7.84 1.62
C VAL A 113 12.13 -7.17 0.31
N SER A 114 12.95 -7.34 -0.71
CA SER A 114 12.63 -6.90 -2.07
C SER A 114 12.12 -8.10 -2.85
N THR A 115 11.13 -7.89 -3.72
CA THR A 115 10.60 -8.94 -4.59
C THR A 115 10.37 -8.42 -5.99
N LEU A 116 10.69 -9.23 -7.00
CA LEU A 116 10.33 -9.01 -8.39
C LEU A 116 9.07 -9.83 -8.73
N CYS A 117 7.97 -9.13 -8.95
CA CYS A 117 6.67 -9.70 -9.31
C CYS A 117 6.47 -9.63 -10.82
N GLN A 118 5.89 -10.64 -11.43
CA GLN A 118 5.44 -10.58 -12.82
C GLN A 118 3.94 -10.24 -12.85
N SER A 119 3.50 -9.28 -13.66
CA SER A 119 2.11 -8.76 -13.61
C SER A 119 1.03 -9.83 -13.81
N THR A 120 1.37 -10.89 -14.55
CA THR A 120 0.45 -11.99 -14.84
C THR A 120 0.28 -12.96 -13.67
N VAL A 121 1.25 -13.01 -12.74
CA VAL A 121 1.38 -14.00 -11.67
C VAL A 121 1.31 -13.32 -10.30
N SER A 122 0.44 -13.82 -9.43
CA SER A 122 0.25 -13.27 -8.07
C SER A 122 1.43 -13.52 -7.12
N LYS A 123 2.36 -14.42 -7.49
CA LYS A 123 3.55 -14.76 -6.70
C LYS A 123 4.77 -14.03 -7.23
N CYS A 124 5.52 -13.41 -6.32
CA CYS A 124 6.76 -12.71 -6.62
C CYS A 124 7.97 -13.56 -6.26
N GLN A 125 9.08 -13.35 -6.96
CA GLN A 125 10.39 -13.92 -6.63
C GLN A 125 11.14 -12.96 -5.69
N GLU A 126 11.77 -13.47 -4.65
CA GLU A 126 12.65 -12.70 -3.74
C GLU A 126 14.00 -12.39 -4.40
#